data_AF-A0A2U0H264-F1
#
_entry.id   AF-A0A2U0H264-F1
#
_cell.length_a   1.000
_cell.length_b   1.000
_cell.length_c   1.000
_cell.angle_alpha   90.00
_cell.angle_beta   90.00
_cell.angle_gamma   90.00
#
_symmetry.space_group_name_H-M   'P 1'
#
loop_
_entity.id
_entity.type
_entity.pdbx_description
1 polymer ?
#
loop_
_entity_poly.entity_id
_entity_poly.type
_entity_poly.pdbx_seq_one_letter_code
_entity_poly.pdbx_strand_id
1 'polypeptide(L)'
;MDEASPFFGPGSPASKVPVVARGEAIYTAVPETPAAPVRHLLGYEPFTSLCVALGVEPRQLATITTFGDFVRSHRDAVLDGGLNDAAAVFLGNVLVSYRFDAHWVRYGDHFPSAGTDEQAYEVLHLLALLMDSDDSTYRTCLEMIEGWAQPQPAEPTL
;
A
#
# COMPACT_ATOMS: atom_id res chain seq x y z
N MET A 1 82.14 -8.59 -14.84
CA MET A 1 81.88 -9.41 -13.64
C MET A 1 80.68 -8.78 -12.97
N ASP A 2 79.47 -8.92 -13.55
CA ASP A 2 78.65 -10.16 -13.63
C ASP A 2 78.23 -10.58 -12.22
N GLU A 3 76.96 -10.69 -11.82
CA GLU A 3 75.73 -11.18 -12.48
C GLU A 3 74.51 -10.42 -11.89
N ALA A 4 73.52 -9.95 -12.68
CA ALA A 4 72.39 -10.66 -13.31
C ALA A 4 71.12 -10.82 -12.42
N SER A 5 70.20 -9.85 -12.56
CA SER A 5 68.75 -10.03 -12.87
C SER A 5 67.87 -10.92 -11.93
N PRO A 6 66.53 -11.04 -12.16
CA PRO A 6 65.47 -10.35 -11.39
C PRO A 6 64.34 -11.32 -10.92
N PHE A 7 63.12 -10.80 -10.69
CA PHE A 7 61.79 -11.45 -10.55
C PHE A 7 61.29 -11.48 -9.09
N PHE A 8 60.07 -11.07 -8.72
CA PHE A 8 58.89 -10.52 -9.40
C PHE A 8 58.01 -9.89 -8.30
N GLY A 9 57.27 -8.82 -8.62
CA GLY A 9 56.17 -8.35 -7.77
C GLY A 9 55.40 -7.20 -8.45
N PRO A 10 54.10 -7.35 -8.75
CA PRO A 10 53.45 -6.67 -9.86
C PRO A 10 52.92 -5.28 -9.54
N GLY A 11 52.86 -4.44 -10.58
CA GLY A 11 51.64 -3.71 -10.94
C GLY A 11 51.27 -2.45 -10.14
N SER A 12 51.53 -1.30 -10.78
CA SER A 12 50.90 0.04 -10.68
C SER A 12 49.40 0.11 -10.28
N PRO A 13 48.80 1.31 -10.03
CA PRO A 13 49.35 2.67 -9.99
C PRO A 13 48.96 3.50 -8.75
N ALA A 14 49.63 4.64 -8.59
CA ALA A 14 49.24 5.71 -7.68
C ALA A 14 47.84 6.26 -7.99
N SER A 15 46.94 6.25 -7.00
CA SER A 15 45.69 7.01 -7.05
C SER A 15 45.90 8.37 -6.38
N LYS A 16 46.03 9.41 -7.21
CA LYS A 16 45.90 10.81 -6.81
C LYS A 16 44.41 11.11 -6.63
N VAL A 17 43.92 11.04 -5.40
CA VAL A 17 42.66 11.71 -5.04
C VAL A 17 43.00 12.78 -4.01
N PRO A 18 42.69 14.06 -4.27
CA PRO A 18 42.85 15.09 -3.26
C PRO A 18 41.90 14.78 -2.09
N VAL A 19 42.44 14.76 -0.88
CA VAL A 19 41.65 14.64 0.36
C VAL A 19 40.75 15.86 0.45
N VAL A 20 39.45 15.66 0.24
CA VAL A 20 38.44 16.71 0.43
C VAL A 20 38.28 16.93 1.93
N ALA A 21 38.45 18.18 2.38
CA ALA A 21 38.19 18.57 3.76
C ALA A 21 36.72 18.27 4.12
N ARG A 22 36.50 17.49 5.18
CA ARG A 22 35.16 17.25 5.72
C ARG A 22 34.63 18.55 6.32
N GLY A 23 33.69 19.19 5.64
CA GLY A 23 32.87 20.25 6.24
C GLY A 23 31.93 19.65 7.27
N GLU A 24 31.87 20.24 8.46
CA GLU A 24 30.83 19.91 9.44
C GLU A 24 29.50 20.48 8.93
N ALA A 25 28.56 19.59 8.62
CA ALA A 25 27.18 19.96 8.35
C ALA A 25 26.44 20.07 9.69
N ILE A 26 25.96 21.27 10.01
CA ILE A 26 25.00 21.45 11.09
C ILE A 26 23.63 21.02 10.56
N TYR A 27 23.17 19.84 10.97
CA TYR A 27 21.82 19.39 10.68
C TYR A 27 20.86 20.08 11.63
N THR A 28 20.08 21.03 11.09
CA THR A 28 18.85 21.46 11.75
C THR A 28 17.83 20.35 11.54
N ALA A 29 17.44 19.66 12.62
CA ALA A 29 16.27 18.80 12.59
C ALA A 29 15.06 19.69 12.31
N VAL A 30 14.62 19.69 11.06
CA VAL A 30 13.26 20.11 10.73
C VAL A 30 12.38 19.12 11.48
N PRO A 31 11.45 19.54 12.34
CA PRO A 31 10.47 18.61 12.87
C PRO A 31 9.82 17.95 11.65
N GLU A 32 10.02 16.64 11.49
CA GLU A 32 9.32 15.85 10.49
C GLU A 32 7.85 16.10 10.73
N THR A 33 7.27 16.98 9.93
CA THR A 33 5.82 17.06 9.82
C THR A 33 5.48 15.67 9.28
N PRO A 34 4.75 14.81 10.02
CA PRO A 34 4.41 13.50 9.51
C PRO A 34 3.82 13.72 8.13
N ALA A 35 4.43 13.11 7.12
CA ALA A 35 3.97 13.24 5.74
C ALA A 35 2.47 12.98 5.75
N ALA A 36 1.68 13.95 5.28
CA ALA A 36 0.23 13.87 5.37
C ALA A 36 -0.21 12.48 4.87
N PRO A 37 -1.01 11.72 5.64
CA PRO A 37 -1.35 10.35 5.28
C PRO A 37 -1.93 10.35 3.86
N VAL A 38 -1.38 9.51 2.99
CA VAL A 38 -1.89 9.35 1.63
C VAL A 38 -3.30 8.81 1.76
N ARG A 39 -4.28 9.68 1.50
CA ARG A 39 -5.69 9.31 1.66
C ARG A 39 -6.17 8.43 0.51
N HIS A 40 -5.71 8.70 -0.71
CA HIS A 40 -6.12 7.98 -1.92
C HIS A 40 -4.89 7.56 -2.75
N LEU A 41 -4.87 6.31 -3.20
CA LEU A 41 -3.92 5.80 -4.20
C LEU A 41 -4.56 5.82 -5.60
N LEU A 42 -3.74 6.15 -6.60
CA LEU A 42 -4.09 6.08 -8.03
C LEU A 42 -3.97 4.64 -8.56
N GLY A 43 -4.49 4.37 -9.76
CA GLY A 43 -4.42 3.05 -10.40
C GLY A 43 -5.72 2.25 -10.36
N TYR A 44 -6.79 2.82 -9.80
CA TYR A 44 -8.12 2.22 -9.76
C TYR A 44 -9.01 2.63 -10.96
N GLU A 45 -8.51 3.46 -11.86
CA GLU A 45 -9.25 3.98 -13.03
C GLU A 45 -9.81 2.86 -13.93
N PRO A 46 -9.06 1.75 -14.20
CA PRO A 46 -9.61 0.63 -14.96
C PRO A 46 -10.86 0.01 -14.29
N PHE A 47 -10.86 -0.11 -12.96
CA PHE A 47 -12.01 -0.61 -12.21
C PHE A 47 -13.21 0.36 -12.28
N THR A 48 -12.97 1.66 -12.18
CA THR A 48 -14.07 2.66 -12.32
C THR A 48 -14.67 2.66 -13.72
N SER A 49 -13.86 2.37 -14.74
CA SER A 49 -14.33 2.24 -16.12
C SER A 49 -15.25 1.03 -16.28
N LEU A 50 -14.90 -0.10 -15.64
CA LEU A 50 -15.79 -1.27 -15.56
C LEU A 50 -17.11 -0.92 -14.86
N CYS A 51 -17.07 -0.24 -13.72
CA CYS A 51 -18.28 0.17 -12.99
C CYS A 51 -19.23 0.96 -13.89
N VAL A 52 -18.70 1.97 -14.59
CA VAL A 52 -19.47 2.81 -15.52
C VAL A 52 -20.01 1.98 -16.70
N ALA A 53 -19.22 1.07 -17.26
CA ALA A 53 -19.66 0.18 -18.34
C ALA A 53 -20.82 -0.74 -17.91
N LEU A 54 -20.87 -1.11 -16.63
CA LEU A 54 -21.95 -1.88 -16.01
C LEU A 54 -23.11 -0.99 -15.51
N GLY A 55 -23.06 0.33 -15.77
CA GLY A 55 -24.12 1.27 -15.39
C GLY A 55 -24.11 1.68 -13.91
N VAL A 56 -23.03 1.41 -13.18
CA VAL A 56 -22.87 1.74 -11.76
C VAL A 56 -21.94 2.94 -11.63
N GLU A 57 -22.39 3.97 -10.90
CA GLU A 57 -21.52 5.12 -10.61
C GLU A 57 -20.53 4.74 -9.50
N PRO A 58 -19.21 4.91 -9.67
CA PRO A 58 -18.22 4.49 -8.67
C PRO A 58 -18.46 5.06 -7.26
N ARG A 59 -19.08 6.25 -7.16
CA ARG A 59 -19.44 6.88 -5.88
C ARG A 59 -20.46 6.08 -5.08
N GLN A 60 -21.30 5.28 -5.76
CA GLN A 60 -22.26 4.40 -5.11
C GLN A 60 -21.59 3.21 -4.43
N LEU A 61 -20.34 2.91 -4.79
CA LEU A 61 -19.52 1.84 -4.21
C LEU A 61 -18.62 2.33 -3.07
N ALA A 62 -18.84 3.55 -2.56
CA ALA A 62 -18.00 4.16 -1.52
C ALA A 62 -18.24 3.59 -0.10
N THR A 63 -18.97 2.48 0.02
CA THR A 63 -19.12 1.73 1.29
C THR A 63 -18.66 0.30 1.11
N ILE A 64 -18.20 -0.34 2.19
CA ILE A 64 -17.70 -1.71 2.11
C ILE A 64 -18.78 -2.70 1.63
N THR A 65 -20.02 -2.51 2.09
CA THR A 65 -21.17 -3.35 1.70
C THR A 65 -21.47 -3.23 0.21
N THR A 66 -21.63 -2.00 -0.30
CA THR A 66 -21.97 -1.76 -1.71
C THR A 66 -20.85 -2.20 -2.65
N PHE A 67 -19.59 -1.95 -2.26
CA PHE A 67 -18.42 -2.47 -2.98
C PHE A 67 -18.40 -3.99 -2.98
N GLY A 68 -18.57 -4.62 -1.81
CA GLY A 68 -18.56 -6.08 -1.65
C GLY A 68 -19.65 -6.76 -2.49
N ASP A 69 -20.87 -6.24 -2.44
CA ASP A 69 -22.01 -6.74 -3.23
C ASP A 69 -21.71 -6.64 -4.73
N PHE A 70 -21.12 -5.52 -5.16
CA PHE A 70 -20.78 -5.29 -6.55
C PHE A 70 -19.72 -6.26 -7.06
N VAL A 71 -18.59 -6.42 -6.34
CA VAL A 71 -17.51 -7.32 -6.77
C VAL A 71 -17.91 -8.79 -6.71
N ARG A 72 -18.79 -9.16 -5.78
CA ARG A 72 -19.36 -10.52 -5.72
C ARG A 72 -20.30 -10.78 -6.90
N SER A 73 -21.13 -9.82 -7.26
CA SER A 73 -22.08 -9.94 -8.38
C SER A 73 -21.41 -9.90 -9.76
N HIS A 74 -20.27 -9.21 -9.88
CA HIS A 74 -19.55 -9.01 -11.15
C HIS A 74 -18.14 -9.61 -11.13
N ARG A 75 -17.95 -10.64 -10.29
CA ARG A 75 -16.67 -11.32 -10.08
C ARG A 75 -15.97 -11.68 -11.38
N ASP A 76 -16.67 -12.36 -12.29
CA ASP A 76 -16.09 -12.85 -13.53
C ASP A 76 -15.62 -11.68 -14.42
N ALA A 77 -16.36 -10.57 -14.46
CA ALA A 77 -15.95 -9.38 -15.20
C ALA A 77 -14.68 -8.71 -14.63
N VAL A 78 -14.50 -8.75 -13.31
CA VAL A 78 -13.28 -8.25 -12.63
C VAL A 78 -12.09 -9.15 -12.96
N LEU A 79 -12.28 -10.47 -12.88
CA LEU A 79 -11.23 -11.46 -13.12
C LEU A 79 -10.80 -11.51 -14.59
N ASP A 80 -11.76 -11.62 -15.52
CA ASP A 80 -11.51 -11.70 -16.95
C ASP A 80 -10.87 -10.41 -17.49
N GLY A 81 -11.21 -9.27 -16.88
CA GLY A 81 -10.59 -7.98 -17.18
C GLY A 81 -9.20 -7.79 -16.59
N GLY A 82 -8.71 -8.71 -15.74
CA GLY A 82 -7.45 -8.56 -15.02
C GLY A 82 -7.45 -7.36 -14.06
N LEU A 83 -8.62 -7.01 -13.51
CA LEU A 83 -8.83 -5.77 -12.75
C LEU A 83 -8.63 -5.92 -11.23
N ASN A 84 -8.08 -7.05 -10.77
CA ASN A 84 -7.89 -7.33 -9.34
C ASN A 84 -7.12 -6.22 -8.62
N ASP A 85 -5.98 -5.79 -9.17
CA ASP A 85 -5.15 -4.76 -8.56
C ASP A 85 -5.89 -3.42 -8.51
N ALA A 86 -6.57 -3.04 -9.59
CA ALA A 86 -7.35 -1.80 -9.66
C ALA A 86 -8.54 -1.82 -8.68
N ALA A 87 -9.23 -2.96 -8.57
CA ALA A 87 -10.32 -3.17 -7.61
C ALA A 87 -9.81 -3.15 -6.16
N ALA A 88 -8.62 -3.71 -5.91
CA ALA A 88 -7.99 -3.70 -4.60
C ALA A 88 -7.53 -2.29 -4.19
N VAL A 89 -7.01 -1.51 -5.13
CA VAL A 89 -6.74 -0.07 -4.91
C VAL A 89 -8.03 0.67 -4.58
N PHE A 90 -9.12 0.41 -5.32
CA PHE A 90 -10.42 1.01 -5.00
C PHE A 90 -10.89 0.63 -3.59
N LEU A 91 -10.81 -0.65 -3.22
CA LEU A 91 -11.15 -1.16 -1.89
C LEU A 91 -10.35 -0.46 -0.78
N GLY A 92 -9.04 -0.31 -0.93
CA GLY A 92 -8.26 0.41 0.07
C GLY A 92 -8.60 1.89 0.16
N ASN A 93 -8.96 2.54 -0.97
CA ASN A 93 -9.46 3.91 -0.95
C ASN A 93 -10.81 4.00 -0.21
N VAL A 94 -11.68 2.99 -0.32
CA VAL A 94 -12.90 2.88 0.48
C VAL A 94 -12.54 2.77 1.96
N LEU A 95 -11.62 1.86 2.34
CA LEU A 95 -11.21 1.67 3.74
C LEU A 95 -10.63 2.94 4.37
N VAL A 96 -9.71 3.62 3.66
CA VAL A 96 -9.10 4.88 4.14
C VAL A 96 -10.12 6.02 4.21
N SER A 97 -11.17 5.98 3.39
CA SER A 97 -12.28 6.94 3.49
C SER A 97 -13.26 6.60 4.62
N TYR A 98 -13.29 5.34 5.06
CA TYR A 98 -14.23 4.82 6.06
C TYR A 98 -13.85 5.19 7.49
N ARG A 99 -12.56 5.42 7.75
CA ARG A 99 -12.03 5.77 9.07
C ARG A 99 -11.00 6.89 8.97
N PHE A 100 -11.10 7.92 9.82
CA PHE A 100 -10.35 9.17 9.63
C PHE A 100 -8.82 9.06 9.87
N ASP A 101 -8.41 8.12 10.71
CA ASP A 101 -7.02 7.81 11.09
C ASP A 101 -6.42 6.68 10.21
N ALA A 102 -7.22 6.10 9.31
CA ALA A 102 -6.73 5.11 8.37
C ALA A 102 -5.86 5.76 7.28
N HIS A 103 -4.89 4.99 6.80
CA HIS A 103 -3.97 5.38 5.76
C HIS A 103 -3.49 4.16 4.96
N TRP A 104 -2.92 4.42 3.80
CA TRP A 104 -2.23 3.40 3.04
C TRP A 104 -0.89 3.05 3.69
N VAL A 105 -0.67 1.77 3.93
CA VAL A 105 0.56 1.21 4.49
C VAL A 105 1.26 0.39 3.40
N ARG A 106 2.52 0.69 3.12
CA ARG A 106 3.32 -0.09 2.16
C ARG A 106 4.47 -0.78 2.88
N TYR A 107 4.48 -2.11 2.86
CA TYR A 107 5.58 -2.92 3.37
C TYR A 107 6.45 -3.44 2.21
N GLY A 108 7.56 -2.73 1.93
CA GLY A 108 8.54 -3.17 0.94
C GLY A 108 7.96 -3.39 -0.47
N ASP A 109 8.22 -4.57 -1.03
CA ASP A 109 7.76 -4.98 -2.37
C ASP A 109 6.36 -5.62 -2.37
N HIS A 110 5.69 -5.72 -1.22
CA HIS A 110 4.36 -6.30 -1.14
C HIS A 110 3.30 -5.31 -1.66
N PHE A 111 2.17 -5.87 -2.10
CA PHE A 111 1.01 -5.05 -2.47
C PHE A 111 0.58 -4.20 -1.26
N PRO A 112 0.17 -2.93 -1.46
CA PRO A 112 -0.15 -2.05 -0.35
C PRO A 112 -1.30 -2.58 0.52
N SER A 113 -1.26 -2.27 1.80
CA SER A 113 -2.31 -2.50 2.81
C SER A 113 -3.04 -1.20 3.13
N ALA A 114 -4.26 -1.27 3.64
CA ALA A 114 -5.02 -0.10 4.08
C ALA A 114 -5.58 -0.31 5.49
N GLY A 115 -5.36 0.67 6.38
CA GLY A 115 -5.92 0.64 7.74
C GLY A 115 -5.22 1.61 8.69
N THR A 116 -5.30 1.34 9.99
CA THR A 116 -4.66 2.12 11.05
C THR A 116 -3.32 1.50 11.46
N ASP A 117 -2.58 2.16 12.35
CA ASP A 117 -1.35 1.62 12.94
C ASP A 117 -1.59 0.31 13.73
N GLU A 118 -2.79 0.14 14.29
CA GLU A 118 -3.17 -1.04 15.08
C GLU A 118 -3.64 -2.20 14.19
N GLN A 119 -4.31 -1.89 13.10
CA GLN A 119 -4.94 -2.89 12.23
C GLN A 119 -4.99 -2.41 10.78
N ALA A 120 -4.34 -3.18 9.91
CA ALA A 120 -4.36 -2.98 8.47
C ALA A 120 -4.86 -4.23 7.73
N TYR A 121 -5.50 -4.00 6.58
CA TYR A 121 -5.98 -5.05 5.70
C TYR A 121 -5.15 -5.10 4.42
N GLU A 122 -4.64 -6.29 4.11
CA GLU A 122 -4.05 -6.60 2.81
C GLU A 122 -5.16 -6.58 1.75
N VAL A 123 -5.23 -5.50 0.96
CA VAL A 123 -6.42 -5.21 0.15
C VAL A 123 -6.66 -6.24 -0.96
N LEU A 124 -5.62 -6.86 -1.50
CA LEU A 124 -5.78 -7.96 -2.47
C LEU A 124 -6.37 -9.21 -1.81
N HIS A 125 -5.89 -9.55 -0.61
CA HIS A 125 -6.41 -10.70 0.12
C HIS A 125 -7.85 -10.47 0.56
N LEU A 126 -8.15 -9.26 1.06
CA LEU A 126 -9.50 -8.87 1.43
C LEU A 126 -10.43 -8.86 0.21
N LEU A 127 -9.99 -8.37 -0.95
CA LEU A 127 -10.77 -8.42 -2.18
C LEU A 127 -11.11 -9.87 -2.56
N ALA A 128 -10.13 -10.78 -2.53
CA ALA A 128 -10.36 -12.20 -2.80
C ALA A 128 -11.38 -12.79 -1.82
N LEU A 129 -11.29 -12.43 -0.53
CA LEU A 129 -12.26 -12.85 0.48
C LEU A 129 -13.67 -12.35 0.16
N LEU A 130 -13.84 -11.09 -0.23
CA LEU A 130 -15.16 -10.53 -0.59
C LEU A 130 -15.76 -11.21 -1.84
N MET A 131 -14.93 -11.58 -2.81
CA MET A 131 -15.38 -12.22 -4.06
C MET A 131 -15.69 -13.72 -3.90
N ASP A 132 -14.85 -14.47 -3.19
CA ASP A 132 -14.84 -15.94 -3.24
C ASP A 132 -15.43 -16.62 -1.99
N SER A 133 -15.69 -15.88 -0.92
CA SER A 133 -16.20 -16.45 0.33
C SER A 133 -17.65 -16.92 0.24
N ASP A 134 -18.05 -17.88 1.08
CA ASP A 134 -19.46 -18.20 1.28
C ASP A 134 -20.22 -17.05 1.95
N ASP A 135 -21.56 -17.06 1.91
CA ASP A 135 -22.39 -15.97 2.42
C ASP A 135 -22.23 -15.71 3.92
N SER A 136 -21.81 -16.70 4.72
CA SER A 136 -21.59 -16.53 6.16
C SER A 136 -20.24 -15.88 6.45
N THR A 137 -19.20 -16.30 5.72
CA THR A 137 -17.86 -15.72 5.79
C THR A 137 -17.88 -14.29 5.25
N TYR A 138 -18.61 -14.04 4.16
CA TYR A 138 -18.81 -12.70 3.58
C TYR A 138 -19.45 -11.75 4.59
N ARG A 139 -20.56 -12.15 5.23
CA ARG A 139 -21.23 -11.33 6.26
C ARG A 139 -20.34 -11.06 7.46
N THR A 140 -19.67 -12.09 7.97
CA THR A 140 -18.68 -11.94 9.06
C THR A 140 -17.58 -10.94 8.67
N CYS A 141 -17.10 -11.00 7.43
CA CYS A 141 -16.08 -10.07 6.93
C CYS A 141 -16.59 -8.62 6.91
N LEU A 142 -17.80 -8.37 6.42
CA LEU A 142 -18.41 -7.05 6.45
C LEU A 142 -18.58 -6.53 7.88
N GLU A 143 -19.12 -7.35 8.78
CA GLU A 143 -19.31 -6.99 10.19
C GLU A 143 -17.99 -6.62 10.87
N MET A 144 -16.90 -7.35 10.58
CA MET A 144 -15.57 -7.02 11.11
C MET A 144 -15.06 -5.67 10.60
N ILE A 145 -15.24 -5.35 9.32
CA ILE A 145 -14.78 -4.08 8.74
C ILE A 145 -15.64 -2.91 9.26
N GLU A 146 -16.96 -3.12 9.35
CA GLU A 146 -17.88 -2.13 9.91
C GLU A 146 -17.60 -1.86 11.38
N GLY A 147 -17.30 -2.90 12.17
CA GLY A 147 -16.87 -2.79 13.55
C GLY A 147 -15.54 -2.06 13.69
N TRP A 148 -14.57 -2.40 12.85
CA TRP A 148 -13.26 -1.70 12.80
C TRP A 148 -13.40 -0.21 12.44
N ALA A 149 -14.35 0.15 11.58
CA ALA A 149 -14.57 1.53 11.16
C ALA A 149 -15.11 2.43 12.29
N GLN A 150 -15.75 1.85 13.30
CA GLN A 150 -16.25 2.61 14.44
C GLN A 150 -15.07 3.14 15.28
N PRO A 151 -15.11 4.40 15.73
CA PRO A 151 -14.15 4.91 16.69
C PRO A 151 -14.19 4.04 17.95
N GLN A 152 -13.02 3.58 18.43
CA GLN A 152 -12.97 2.99 19.76
C GLN A 152 -13.41 4.06 20.77
N PRO A 153 -14.33 3.76 21.71
CA PRO A 153 -14.67 4.70 22.76
C PRO A 153 -13.39 5.01 23.54
N ALA A 154 -13.10 6.30 23.72
CA ALA A 154 -11.99 6.71 24.57
C ALA A 154 -12.14 6.03 25.93
N GLU A 155 -11.15 5.22 26.33
CA GLU A 155 -11.14 4.65 27.67
C GLU A 155 -11.29 5.80 28.67
N PRO A 156 -12.22 5.70 29.65
CA PRO A 156 -12.33 6.73 30.67
C PRO A 156 -11.01 6.76 31.43
N THR A 157 -10.27 7.86 31.27
CA THR A 157 -9.07 8.14 32.07
C THR A 157 -9.52 8.23 33.53
N LEU A 158 -9.19 7.19 34.31
CA LEU A 158 -9.36 7.15 35.76
C LEU A 158 -8.28 7.99 36.46
#